data_AF-A0A1I1KS72-F1
#
_entry.id   AF-A0A1I1KS72-F1
#
_cell.length_a   1.000
_cell.length_b   1.000
_cell.length_c   1.000
_cell.angle_alpha   90.00
_cell.angle_beta   90.00
_cell.angle_gamma   90.00
#
_symmetry.space_group_name_H-M   'P 1'
#
loop_
_entity.id
_entity.type
_entity.pdbx_description
1 polymer ?
#
loop_
_entity_poly.entity_id
_entity_poly.type
_entity_poly.pdbx_seq_one_letter_code
_entity_poly.pdbx_strand_id
1 'polypeptide(L)'
;MSIKFAKRILAITLAASMMVVPVVAGATTDEPTSTQEETTVVAAASAGRQEAAAAVEAPTNTVAGVVSTFAGSYRVKRLNGFAIRTSLADFRTLAGLKAGQTPWVRAYDITAKTSPAAFASIDAVVAQLGGKVVGAINVDLGILDGGKFAQLPNTVSARASVGIPGANANKRYVVVAVYPGGETEVIEDLDTVLGTFSFNIRGGLAAYALVEIG
;
A
#
# COMPACT_ATOMS: atom_id res chain seq x y z
N MET A 1 -3.86 40.13 -11.90
CA MET A 1 -5.20 39.86 -11.35
C MET A 1 -5.12 38.50 -10.67
N SER A 2 -5.07 38.49 -9.34
CA SER A 2 -4.66 37.32 -8.55
C SER A 2 -5.89 36.68 -7.92
N ILE A 3 -6.35 35.55 -8.47
CA ILE A 3 -7.48 34.81 -7.89
C ILE A 3 -6.90 33.73 -6.98
N LYS A 4 -6.96 33.99 -5.68
CA LYS A 4 -6.63 33.03 -4.62
C LYS A 4 -7.84 32.10 -4.42
N PHE A 5 -7.86 30.96 -5.07
CA PHE A 5 -8.89 29.94 -4.83
C PHE A 5 -8.63 29.23 -3.49
N ALA A 6 -9.67 29.22 -2.66
CA ALA A 6 -9.65 28.75 -1.29
C ALA A 6 -9.37 27.24 -1.17
N LYS A 7 -8.43 26.89 -0.29
CA LYS A 7 -8.24 25.53 0.25
C LYS A 7 -9.51 25.11 0.99
N ARG A 8 -10.24 24.13 0.46
CA ARG A 8 -11.29 23.40 1.18
C ARG A 8 -10.75 22.02 1.55
N ILE A 9 -10.33 21.87 2.81
CA ILE A 9 -10.00 20.58 3.43
C ILE A 9 -11.30 20.06 4.05
N LEU A 10 -11.82 18.95 3.53
CA LEU A 10 -13.03 18.30 4.04
C LEU A 10 -12.63 16.99 4.72
N ALA A 11 -12.42 17.04 6.04
CA ALA A 11 -12.18 15.86 6.87
C ALA A 11 -13.54 15.26 7.30
N ILE A 12 -13.79 13.99 6.96
CA ILE A 12 -14.96 13.23 7.43
C ILE A 12 -14.43 12.03 8.22
N THR A 13 -14.68 12.01 9.54
CA THR A 13 -14.35 10.88 10.42
C THR A 13 -15.61 10.05 10.66
N LEU A 14 -15.56 8.74 10.39
CA LEU A 14 -16.66 7.81 10.65
C LEU A 14 -16.27 6.88 11.81
N ALA A 15 -16.94 7.02 12.95
CA ALA A 15 -16.82 6.12 14.09
C ALA A 15 -17.78 4.93 13.94
N ALA A 16 -17.27 3.70 14.01
CA ALA A 16 -18.08 2.48 14.02
C ALA A 16 -17.78 1.65 15.27
N SER A 17 -18.83 1.39 16.04
CA SER A 17 -18.91 0.75 17.35
C SER A 17 -18.77 -0.79 17.32
N MET A 18 -18.16 -1.38 18.36
CA MET A 18 -18.02 -2.82 18.63
C MET A 18 -19.35 -3.49 19.03
N MET A 19 -19.58 -4.74 18.60
CA MET A 19 -20.40 -5.74 19.32
C MET A 19 -19.82 -7.17 19.11
N VAL A 20 -19.29 -7.81 20.16
CA VAL A 20 -19.86 -8.89 21.03
C VAL A 20 -19.73 -10.31 20.46
N VAL A 21 -19.02 -11.15 21.23
CA VAL A 21 -18.80 -12.61 21.12
C VAL A 21 -19.93 -13.39 21.82
N PRO A 22 -20.20 -14.65 21.43
CA PRO A 22 -20.28 -15.69 22.47
C PRO A 22 -19.46 -16.96 22.15
N VAL A 23 -18.82 -17.46 23.21
CA VAL A 23 -18.13 -18.75 23.35
C VAL A 23 -19.15 -19.85 23.57
N VAL A 24 -18.98 -21.01 22.93
CA VAL A 24 -19.56 -22.29 23.39
C VAL A 24 -18.43 -23.30 23.55
N ALA A 25 -18.28 -23.77 24.79
CA ALA A 25 -17.49 -24.91 25.21
C ALA A 25 -18.46 -26.01 25.71
N GLY A 26 -18.18 -27.27 25.41
CA GLY A 26 -18.92 -28.44 25.92
C GLY A 26 -18.21 -29.73 25.54
N ALA A 27 -17.98 -30.61 26.51
CA ALA A 27 -16.97 -31.67 26.53
C ALA A 27 -17.58 -33.08 26.74
N THR A 28 -16.81 -34.12 26.36
CA THR A 28 -16.79 -35.56 26.78
C THR A 28 -18.09 -36.39 26.59
N THR A 29 -18.17 -37.72 26.45
CA THR A 29 -17.27 -38.91 26.56
C THR A 29 -17.96 -40.12 25.86
N ASP A 30 -17.20 -41.21 25.68
CA ASP A 30 -17.59 -42.63 25.59
C ASP A 30 -17.83 -43.33 24.22
N GLU A 31 -16.81 -44.12 23.87
CA GLU A 31 -16.76 -45.33 23.03
C GLU A 31 -17.36 -46.56 23.79
N PRO A 32 -17.64 -47.76 23.21
CA PRO A 32 -16.62 -48.59 22.52
C PRO A 32 -17.06 -49.63 21.44
N THR A 33 -16.03 -50.22 20.80
CA THR A 33 -15.89 -51.63 20.32
C THR A 33 -16.10 -51.96 18.82
N SER A 34 -14.96 -51.98 18.11
CA SER A 34 -14.26 -53.13 17.47
C SER A 34 -14.96 -54.03 16.45
N THR A 35 -14.39 -54.11 15.23
CA THR A 35 -13.92 -55.37 14.60
C THR A 35 -12.88 -55.05 13.51
N GLN A 36 -11.81 -55.85 13.51
CA GLN A 36 -10.58 -55.77 12.72
C GLN A 36 -10.75 -56.47 11.36
N GLU A 37 -9.97 -56.06 10.35
CA GLU A 37 -9.29 -57.00 9.44
C GLU A 37 -7.99 -56.37 8.88
N GLU A 38 -6.94 -57.16 9.00
CA GLU A 38 -5.52 -57.02 8.63
C GLU A 38 -5.38 -57.27 7.08
N THR A 39 -4.38 -56.89 6.28
CA THR A 39 -2.93 -57.10 6.36
C THR A 39 -2.23 -56.41 5.16
N THR A 40 -0.95 -56.06 5.38
CA THR A 40 0.19 -55.97 4.43
C THR A 40 0.48 -54.70 3.61
N VAL A 41 1.49 -54.00 4.14
CA VAL A 41 2.61 -53.26 3.54
C VAL A 41 3.01 -53.56 2.08
N VAL A 42 3.23 -52.49 1.31
CA VAL A 42 4.41 -52.33 0.44
C VAL A 42 4.83 -50.87 0.34
N ALA A 43 6.15 -50.69 0.33
CA ALA A 43 6.88 -49.44 0.46
C ALA A 43 6.95 -48.61 -0.84
N ALA A 44 7.50 -47.40 -0.65
CA ALA A 44 8.22 -46.56 -1.61
C ALA A 44 7.40 -45.67 -2.57
N ALA A 45 7.30 -44.40 -2.18
CA ALA A 45 7.70 -43.30 -3.06
C ALA A 45 8.02 -42.07 -2.20
N SER A 46 9.28 -41.95 -1.78
CA SER A 46 9.89 -40.67 -1.45
C SER A 46 10.02 -39.84 -2.73
N ALA A 47 8.89 -39.32 -3.21
CA ALA A 47 8.88 -38.25 -4.20
C ALA A 47 9.35 -36.98 -3.48
N GLY A 48 10.59 -36.59 -3.76
CA GLY A 48 11.18 -35.37 -3.27
C GLY A 48 10.20 -34.21 -3.45
N ARG A 49 9.84 -33.56 -2.35
CA ARG A 49 9.32 -32.20 -2.39
C ARG A 49 10.49 -31.35 -2.85
N GLN A 50 10.64 -31.25 -4.16
CA GLN A 50 11.44 -30.23 -4.80
C GLN A 50 10.75 -28.93 -4.45
N GLU A 51 11.22 -28.32 -3.36
CA GLU A 51 10.86 -26.99 -2.93
C GLU A 51 11.25 -26.09 -4.11
N ALA A 52 10.27 -25.81 -4.96
CA ALA A 52 10.42 -24.84 -6.02
C ALA A 52 10.79 -23.54 -5.33
N ALA A 53 12.06 -23.15 -5.44
CA ALA A 53 12.53 -21.87 -4.98
C ALA A 53 11.60 -20.82 -5.59
N ALA A 54 10.75 -20.22 -4.74
CA ALA A 54 9.85 -19.17 -5.18
C ALA A 54 10.71 -18.08 -5.82
N ALA A 55 10.51 -17.84 -7.12
CA ALA A 55 11.25 -16.83 -7.84
C ALA A 55 11.12 -15.50 -7.07
N VAL A 56 12.26 -14.96 -6.63
CA VAL A 56 12.28 -13.68 -5.92
C VAL A 56 11.85 -12.61 -6.91
N GLU A 57 10.60 -12.18 -6.81
CA GLU A 57 10.06 -11.15 -7.70
C GLU A 57 10.87 -9.85 -7.58
N ALA A 58 11.26 -9.30 -8.72
CA ALA A 58 12.00 -8.06 -8.78
C ALA A 58 11.21 -6.92 -8.12
N PRO A 59 11.88 -6.03 -7.37
CA PRO A 59 11.22 -4.88 -6.78
C PRO A 59 10.70 -3.93 -7.85
N THR A 60 9.53 -3.34 -7.61
CA THR A 60 8.91 -2.38 -8.54
C THR A 60 9.24 -0.94 -8.14
N ASN A 61 10.50 -0.70 -7.77
CA ASN A 61 10.97 0.58 -7.21
C ASN A 61 11.43 1.59 -8.29
N THR A 62 11.00 1.40 -9.54
CA THR A 62 11.42 2.19 -10.70
C THR A 62 10.19 2.74 -11.42
N VAL A 63 10.22 4.03 -11.78
CA VAL A 63 9.16 4.68 -12.57
C VAL A 63 9.83 5.55 -13.64
N ALA A 64 9.49 5.30 -14.91
CA ALA A 64 10.05 6.00 -16.07
C ALA A 64 11.60 6.10 -16.05
N GLY A 65 12.28 5.00 -15.70
CA GLY A 65 13.74 4.93 -15.63
C GLY A 65 14.37 5.48 -14.36
N VAL A 66 13.58 6.09 -13.46
CA VAL A 66 14.09 6.61 -12.18
C VAL A 66 13.84 5.60 -11.06
N VAL A 67 14.94 5.19 -10.42
CA VAL A 67 14.96 4.20 -9.35
C VAL A 67 14.94 4.90 -7.99
N SER A 68 14.10 4.42 -7.08
CA SER A 68 14.06 4.89 -5.70
C SER A 68 15.38 4.63 -4.99
N THR A 69 15.93 5.64 -4.32
CA THR A 69 17.15 5.49 -3.50
C THR A 69 16.87 4.93 -2.11
N PHE A 70 15.60 4.87 -1.70
CA PHE A 70 15.23 4.40 -0.37
C PHE A 70 15.13 2.88 -0.36
N ALA A 71 15.78 2.25 0.62
CA ALA A 71 15.62 0.83 0.87
C ALA A 71 14.16 0.53 1.25
N GLY A 72 13.68 -0.67 0.93
CA GLY A 72 12.28 -0.96 1.13
C GLY A 72 11.77 -2.20 0.42
N SER A 73 10.51 -2.51 0.71
CA SER A 73 9.74 -3.53 0.01
C SER A 73 8.80 -2.84 -0.97
N TYR A 74 9.12 -2.93 -2.27
CA TYR A 74 8.30 -2.35 -3.35
C TYR A 74 7.65 -3.48 -4.15
N ARG A 75 6.32 -3.56 -4.09
CA ARG A 75 5.45 -4.58 -4.70
C ARG A 75 4.21 -3.92 -5.32
N VAL A 76 4.47 -2.95 -6.20
CA VAL A 76 3.51 -2.12 -6.94
C VAL A 76 3.52 -2.54 -8.41
N LYS A 77 2.69 -3.53 -8.73
CA LYS A 77 2.56 -4.08 -10.08
C LYS A 77 1.41 -3.42 -10.84
N ARG A 78 0.38 -2.93 -10.14
CA ARG A 78 -0.81 -2.36 -10.80
C ARG A 78 -0.58 -0.96 -11.35
N LEU A 79 0.41 -0.22 -10.84
CA LEU A 79 0.70 1.17 -11.23
C LEU A 79 2.08 1.33 -11.92
N ASN A 80 2.54 0.35 -12.70
CA ASN A 80 3.83 0.41 -13.41
C ASN A 80 5.02 0.88 -12.53
N GLY A 81 5.01 0.52 -11.25
CA GLY A 81 6.03 0.86 -10.27
C GLY A 81 5.73 2.06 -9.37
N PHE A 82 6.58 2.22 -8.36
CA PHE A 82 6.56 3.32 -7.41
C PHE A 82 8.00 3.71 -7.05
N ALA A 83 8.33 4.99 -7.14
CA ALA A 83 9.68 5.46 -6.85
C ALA A 83 9.67 6.72 -5.99
N ILE A 84 10.52 6.76 -4.96
CA ILE A 84 10.79 8.00 -4.22
C ILE A 84 11.78 8.83 -5.03
N ARG A 85 11.39 10.06 -5.35
CA ARG A 85 12.19 11.04 -6.10
C ARG A 85 13.09 11.88 -5.19
N THR A 86 12.67 12.09 -3.93
CA THR A 86 13.52 12.77 -2.95
C THR A 86 14.79 11.97 -2.74
N SER A 87 15.95 12.64 -2.79
CA SER A 87 17.23 11.99 -2.55
C SER A 87 17.34 11.52 -1.09
N LEU A 88 18.13 10.48 -0.86
CA LEU A 88 18.40 9.99 0.49
C LEU A 88 18.98 11.10 1.38
N ALA A 89 19.88 11.93 0.85
CA ALA A 89 20.52 13.01 1.60
C ALA A 89 19.52 14.10 2.01
N ASP A 90 18.69 14.56 1.07
CA ASP A 90 17.70 15.61 1.36
C ASP A 90 16.67 15.12 2.38
N PHE A 91 16.24 13.87 2.25
CA PHE A 91 15.26 13.31 3.17
C PHE A 91 15.81 13.16 4.59
N ARG A 92 17.09 12.77 4.75
CA ARG A 92 17.72 12.73 6.08
C ARG A 92 17.68 14.09 6.77
N THR A 93 17.93 15.15 6.01
CA THR A 93 17.87 16.54 6.51
C THR A 93 16.43 16.94 6.84
N LEU A 94 15.48 16.69 5.93
CA LEU A 94 14.07 17.04 6.11
C LEU A 94 13.42 16.31 7.29
N ALA A 95 13.74 15.03 7.46
CA ALA A 95 13.18 14.17 8.50
C ALA A 95 13.94 14.26 9.84
N GLY A 96 15.05 15.02 9.90
CA GLY A 96 15.86 15.16 11.12
C GLY A 96 16.47 13.84 11.59
N LEU A 97 16.89 12.98 10.66
CA LEU A 97 17.33 11.62 11.00
C LEU A 97 18.67 11.61 11.73
N LYS A 98 18.71 10.86 12.83
CA LYS A 98 19.93 10.65 13.62
C LYS A 98 20.89 9.71 12.90
N ALA A 99 22.16 9.72 13.32
CA ALA A 99 23.12 8.71 12.90
C ALA A 99 22.59 7.30 13.22
N GLY A 100 22.69 6.37 12.27
CA GLY A 100 22.16 5.01 12.40
C GLY A 100 20.70 4.82 11.98
N GLN A 101 19.91 5.89 11.84
CA GLN A 101 18.55 5.79 11.30
C GLN A 101 18.57 5.78 9.78
N THR A 102 17.84 4.87 9.13
CA THR A 102 17.74 4.79 7.67
C THR A 102 16.29 4.87 7.20
N PRO A 103 15.96 5.67 6.18
CA PRO A 103 14.61 5.67 5.59
C PRO A 103 14.24 4.30 5.05
N TRP A 104 13.00 3.89 5.27
CA TRP A 104 12.48 2.62 4.78
C TRP A 104 11.06 2.78 4.24
N VAL A 105 10.80 2.18 3.08
CA VAL A 105 9.51 2.26 2.40
C VAL A 105 8.90 0.87 2.27
N ARG A 106 7.61 0.75 2.59
CA ARG A 106 6.81 -0.43 2.23
C ARG A 106 5.70 0.04 1.30
N ALA A 107 5.78 -0.34 0.03
CA ALA A 107 4.79 0.01 -0.98
C ALA A 107 4.24 -1.27 -1.61
N TYR A 108 2.93 -1.46 -1.57
CA TYR A 108 2.27 -2.65 -2.12
C TYR A 108 0.91 -2.34 -2.73
N ASP A 109 0.51 -3.12 -3.74
CA ASP A 109 -0.83 -2.99 -4.32
C ASP A 109 -1.92 -3.36 -3.31
N ILE A 110 -3.00 -2.58 -3.32
CA ILE A 110 -4.21 -2.87 -2.55
C ILE A 110 -5.43 -2.99 -3.45
N THR A 111 -6.44 -3.69 -2.93
CA THR A 111 -7.73 -3.92 -3.56
C THR A 111 -8.84 -3.75 -2.53
N ALA A 112 -10.09 -3.62 -2.98
CA ALA A 112 -11.24 -3.59 -2.08
C ALA A 112 -11.30 -4.82 -1.15
N LYS A 113 -10.73 -5.96 -1.57
CA LYS A 113 -10.63 -7.17 -0.75
C LYS A 113 -9.55 -7.07 0.33
N THR A 114 -8.40 -6.50 0.01
CA THR A 114 -7.26 -6.43 0.95
C THR A 114 -7.31 -5.20 1.85
N SER A 115 -8.04 -4.15 1.46
CA SER A 115 -8.15 -2.90 2.20
C SER A 115 -9.54 -2.27 2.05
N PRO A 116 -10.61 -2.92 2.56
CA PRO A 116 -11.98 -2.48 2.33
C PRO A 116 -12.27 -1.08 2.88
N ALA A 117 -11.73 -0.73 4.05
CA ALA A 117 -11.94 0.60 4.65
C ALA A 117 -11.31 1.73 3.81
N ALA A 118 -10.13 1.49 3.24
CA ALA A 118 -9.49 2.46 2.34
C ALA A 118 -10.30 2.60 1.05
N PHE A 119 -10.74 1.49 0.46
CA PHE A 119 -11.55 1.51 -0.77
C PHE A 119 -12.91 2.18 -0.56
N ALA A 120 -13.58 1.97 0.57
CA ALA A 120 -14.82 2.69 0.87
C ALA A 120 -14.62 4.22 0.83
N SER A 121 -13.48 4.70 1.37
CA SER A 121 -13.13 6.11 1.36
C SER A 121 -12.74 6.61 -0.04
N ILE A 122 -11.97 5.80 -0.79
CA ILE A 122 -11.58 6.08 -2.18
C ILE A 122 -12.83 6.17 -3.06
N ASP A 123 -13.70 5.16 -3.02
CA ASP A 123 -14.89 5.06 -3.87
C ASP A 123 -15.85 6.23 -3.62
N ALA A 124 -15.98 6.67 -2.36
CA ALA A 124 -16.76 7.86 -2.01
C ALA A 124 -16.22 9.13 -2.70
N VAL A 125 -14.90 9.32 -2.72
CA VAL A 125 -14.26 10.46 -3.40
C VAL A 125 -14.34 10.30 -4.92
N VAL A 126 -14.10 9.10 -5.45
CA VAL A 126 -14.17 8.79 -6.88
C VAL A 126 -15.57 9.06 -7.45
N ALA A 127 -16.62 8.71 -6.71
CA ALA A 127 -18.00 8.99 -7.09
C ALA A 127 -18.28 10.49 -7.20
N GLN A 128 -17.67 11.33 -6.34
CA GLN A 128 -17.79 12.79 -6.41
C GLN A 128 -17.01 13.38 -7.59
N LEU A 129 -15.89 12.77 -7.94
CA LEU A 129 -15.04 13.19 -9.06
C LEU A 129 -15.56 12.71 -10.42
N GLY A 130 -16.49 11.75 -10.45
CA GLY A 130 -16.96 11.11 -11.69
C GLY A 130 -15.87 10.31 -12.40
N GLY A 131 -14.93 9.75 -11.64
CA GLY A 131 -13.75 9.07 -12.17
C GLY A 131 -13.79 7.55 -12.05
N LYS A 132 -12.67 6.91 -12.40
CA LYS A 132 -12.43 5.46 -12.23
C LYS A 132 -11.07 5.21 -11.61
N VAL A 133 -11.01 4.29 -10.66
CA VAL A 133 -9.74 3.83 -10.08
C VAL A 133 -8.95 3.05 -11.13
N VAL A 134 -7.73 3.48 -11.40
CA VAL A 134 -6.75 2.81 -12.27
C VAL A 134 -6.00 1.74 -11.47
N GLY A 135 -5.55 2.10 -10.28
CA GLY A 135 -4.91 1.21 -9.32
C GLY A 135 -4.72 1.92 -7.99
N ALA A 136 -4.51 1.15 -6.93
CA ALA A 136 -4.30 1.70 -5.60
C ALA A 136 -3.16 0.96 -4.90
N ILE A 137 -2.39 1.72 -4.13
CA ILE A 137 -1.25 1.23 -3.37
C ILE A 137 -1.37 1.67 -1.92
N ASN A 138 -0.80 0.89 -1.03
CA ASN A 138 -0.53 1.34 0.33
C ASN A 138 0.95 1.61 0.46
N VAL A 139 1.29 2.75 1.05
CA VAL A 139 2.66 3.21 1.25
C VAL A 139 2.85 3.50 2.74
N ASP A 140 3.84 2.85 3.33
CA ASP A 140 4.32 3.15 4.67
C ASP A 140 5.74 3.70 4.58
N LEU A 141 5.87 4.99 4.85
CA LEU A 141 7.13 5.70 4.90
C LEU A 141 7.58 5.84 6.35
N GLY A 142 8.61 5.08 6.72
CA GLY A 142 9.17 5.10 8.07
C GLY A 142 10.68 5.16 8.07
N ILE A 143 11.23 4.83 9.22
CA ILE A 143 12.67 4.70 9.44
C ILE A 143 12.97 3.36 10.06
N LEU A 144 14.15 2.81 9.78
CA LEU A 144 14.74 1.75 10.58
C LEU A 144 15.65 2.39 11.61
N ASP A 145 15.39 2.10 12.87
CA ASP A 145 16.23 2.47 14.01
C ASP A 145 16.65 1.19 14.72
N GLY A 146 17.95 0.88 14.73
CA GLY A 146 18.47 -0.38 15.25
C GLY A 146 17.86 -1.63 14.57
N GLY A 147 17.52 -1.54 13.28
CA GLY A 147 16.88 -2.62 12.52
C GLY A 147 15.39 -2.79 12.75
N LYS A 148 14.77 -1.96 13.60
CA LYS A 148 13.32 -1.98 13.85
C LYS A 148 12.65 -0.86 13.08
N PHE A 149 11.52 -1.16 12.45
CA PHE A 149 10.72 -0.15 11.77
C PHE A 149 10.02 0.75 12.80
N ALA A 150 10.24 2.05 12.67
CA ALA A 150 9.56 3.09 13.42
C ALA A 150 8.81 4.00 12.44
N GLN A 151 7.60 4.38 12.83
CA GLN A 151 6.74 5.22 12.00
C GLN A 151 7.24 6.66 12.02
N LEU A 152 7.26 7.29 10.85
CA LEU A 152 7.60 8.70 10.73
C LEU A 152 6.35 9.55 10.97
N PRO A 153 6.45 10.74 11.58
CA PRO A 153 5.32 11.65 11.70
C PRO A 153 4.82 12.10 10.33
N ASN A 154 3.50 12.29 10.21
CA ASN A 154 2.83 12.70 8.98
C ASN A 154 3.18 14.13 8.53
N THR A 155 3.90 14.89 9.36
CA THR A 155 4.43 16.23 9.04
C THR A 155 5.65 16.18 8.13
N VAL A 156 6.32 15.03 8.03
CA VAL A 156 7.45 14.84 7.12
C VAL A 156 6.91 14.32 5.79
N SER A 157 7.41 14.87 4.69
CA SER A 157 6.99 14.47 3.34
C SER A 157 8.16 14.12 2.43
N ALA A 158 7.92 13.22 1.49
CA ALA A 158 8.84 12.90 0.40
C ALA A 158 8.12 13.03 -0.95
N ARG A 159 8.84 13.49 -1.97
CA ARG A 159 8.40 13.48 -3.36
C ARG A 159 8.47 12.05 -3.87
N ALA A 160 7.38 11.53 -4.42
CA ALA A 160 7.28 10.22 -5.01
C ALA A 160 6.65 10.30 -6.40
N SER A 161 6.78 9.23 -7.17
CA SER A 161 6.06 9.03 -8.42
C SER A 161 5.51 7.61 -8.51
N VAL A 162 4.35 7.50 -9.16
CA VAL A 162 3.79 6.24 -9.66
C VAL A 162 3.79 6.24 -11.18
N GLY A 163 3.82 5.06 -11.78
CA GLY A 163 3.53 4.92 -13.20
C GLY A 163 2.02 4.92 -13.46
N ILE A 164 1.62 5.40 -14.64
CA ILE A 164 0.23 5.35 -15.10
C ILE A 164 0.14 4.27 -16.18
N PRO A 165 -0.46 3.10 -15.90
CA PRO A 165 -0.65 2.07 -16.92
C PRO A 165 -1.65 2.55 -17.97
N GLY A 166 -1.29 2.45 -19.25
CA GLY A 166 -2.17 2.84 -20.36
C GLY A 166 -2.47 4.35 -20.40
N ALA A 167 -1.54 5.19 -19.94
CA ALA A 167 -1.73 6.64 -19.84
C ALA A 167 -2.28 7.27 -21.11
N ASN A 168 -3.30 8.11 -20.96
CA ASN A 168 -3.97 8.81 -22.04
C ASN A 168 -3.88 10.32 -21.84
N ALA A 169 -3.30 11.03 -22.82
CA ALA A 169 -3.11 12.48 -22.75
C ALA A 169 -4.41 13.29 -22.74
N ASN A 170 -5.54 12.69 -23.14
CA ASN A 170 -6.86 13.33 -23.11
C ASN A 170 -7.61 13.11 -21.79
N LYS A 171 -7.03 12.32 -20.87
CA LYS A 171 -7.59 12.03 -19.56
C LYS A 171 -6.84 12.82 -18.50
N ARG A 172 -7.57 13.19 -17.45
CA ARG A 172 -6.96 13.83 -16.27
C ARG A 172 -6.75 12.77 -15.22
N TYR A 173 -5.57 12.75 -14.61
CA TYR A 173 -5.28 11.85 -13.50
C TYR A 173 -5.19 12.64 -12.20
N VAL A 174 -5.65 12.05 -11.11
CA VAL A 174 -5.45 12.53 -9.74
C VAL A 174 -5.12 11.35 -8.83
N VAL A 175 -4.49 11.63 -7.69
CA VAL A 175 -4.33 10.63 -6.64
C VAL A 175 -5.24 10.96 -5.47
N VAL A 176 -6.04 10.00 -5.04
CA VAL A 176 -6.81 10.07 -3.80
C VAL A 176 -5.98 9.41 -2.70
N ALA A 177 -5.51 10.20 -1.75
CA ALA A 177 -4.86 9.72 -0.54
C ALA A 177 -5.92 9.43 0.54
N VAL A 178 -5.74 8.35 1.28
CA VAL A 178 -6.52 8.02 2.48
C VAL A 178 -5.54 7.79 3.63
N TYR A 179 -5.66 8.63 4.65
CA TYR A 179 -4.84 8.57 5.85
C TYR A 179 -5.51 7.72 6.93
N PRO A 180 -4.73 7.24 7.93
CA PRO A 180 -5.28 6.51 9.07
C PRO A 180 -6.37 7.35 9.76
N GLY A 181 -7.52 6.73 10.04
CA GLY A 181 -8.70 7.44 10.53
C GLY A 181 -9.71 7.86 9.44
N GLY A 182 -9.40 7.63 8.16
CA GLY A 182 -10.33 7.83 7.05
C GLY A 182 -10.31 9.23 6.43
N GLU A 183 -9.39 10.10 6.87
CA GLU A 183 -9.19 11.40 6.23
C GLU A 183 -8.73 11.19 4.77
N THR A 184 -9.39 11.87 3.83
CA THR A 184 -9.06 11.78 2.41
C THR A 184 -8.55 13.11 1.85
N GLU A 185 -7.65 13.03 0.88
CA GLU A 185 -7.11 14.19 0.17
C GLU A 185 -7.01 13.87 -1.32
N VAL A 186 -7.44 14.80 -2.18
CA VAL A 186 -7.23 14.72 -3.62
C VAL A 186 -5.96 15.49 -3.96
N ILE A 187 -4.97 14.79 -4.49
CA ILE A 187 -3.65 15.30 -4.83
C ILE A 187 -3.54 15.42 -6.35
N GLU A 188 -3.07 16.58 -6.82
CA GLU A 188 -2.80 16.84 -8.23
C GLU A 188 -1.38 16.42 -8.62
N ASP A 189 -1.18 16.17 -9.92
CA ASP A 189 0.13 15.86 -10.46
C ASP A 189 1.07 17.06 -10.35
N LEU A 190 2.29 16.82 -9.92
CA LEU A 190 3.35 17.79 -9.80
C LEU A 190 4.39 17.67 -10.92
N ASP A 191 4.21 16.73 -11.85
CA ASP A 191 4.99 16.64 -13.09
C ASP A 191 4.11 16.91 -14.33
N THR A 192 4.75 16.90 -15.50
CA THR A 192 4.10 17.12 -16.80
C THR A 192 4.43 15.99 -17.78
N VAL A 193 4.87 14.83 -17.28
CA VAL A 193 5.39 13.73 -18.09
C VAL A 193 4.30 12.69 -18.25
N LEU A 194 3.89 12.45 -19.50
CA LEU A 194 2.87 11.44 -19.80
C LEU A 194 3.36 10.06 -19.34
N GLY A 195 2.50 9.34 -18.60
CA GLY A 195 2.81 8.01 -18.09
C GLY A 195 3.39 7.99 -16.67
N THR A 196 3.62 9.14 -16.07
CA THR A 196 3.98 9.27 -14.66
C THR A 196 3.01 10.18 -13.93
N PHE A 197 2.92 9.99 -12.62
CA PHE A 197 2.23 10.90 -11.73
C PHE A 197 3.13 11.17 -10.53
N SER A 198 3.53 12.41 -10.33
CA SER A 198 4.42 12.82 -9.24
C SER A 198 3.68 13.59 -8.17
N PHE A 199 3.90 13.25 -6.91
CA PHE A 199 3.20 13.86 -5.78
C PHE A 199 4.02 13.77 -4.51
N ASN A 200 3.56 14.44 -3.45
CA ASN A 200 4.18 14.34 -2.14
C ASN A 200 3.43 13.31 -1.30
N ILE A 201 4.17 12.32 -0.77
CA ILE A 201 3.68 11.39 0.24
C ILE A 201 4.02 11.91 1.63
N ARG A 202 3.17 11.61 2.63
CA ARG A 202 3.43 11.90 4.04
C ARG A 202 4.10 10.72 4.74
N GLY A 203 4.80 10.99 5.84
CA GLY A 203 5.33 9.98 6.74
C GLY A 203 4.24 9.13 7.37
N GLY A 204 4.57 7.87 7.61
CA GLY A 204 3.66 6.84 8.10
C GLY A 204 2.87 6.14 7.00
N LEU A 205 1.82 5.45 7.42
CA LEU A 205 0.97 4.63 6.58
C LEU A 205 -0.09 5.50 5.87
N ALA A 206 -0.25 5.34 4.56
CA ALA A 206 -1.37 5.91 3.82
C ALA A 206 -1.66 5.10 2.55
N ALA A 207 -2.94 5.01 2.19
CA ALA A 207 -3.36 4.46 0.91
C ALA A 207 -3.41 5.57 -0.14
N TYR A 208 -2.97 5.28 -1.36
CA TYR A 208 -2.98 6.20 -2.49
C TYR A 208 -3.59 5.49 -3.69
N ALA A 209 -4.71 6.01 -4.20
CA ALA A 209 -5.39 5.51 -5.37
C ALA A 209 -5.21 6.46 -6.55
N LEU A 210 -4.67 5.96 -7.66
CA LEU A 210 -4.65 6.68 -8.92
C LEU A 210 -6.04 6.60 -9.55
N VAL A 211 -6.62 7.75 -9.83
CA VAL A 211 -7.97 7.91 -10.38
C VAL A 211 -7.87 8.64 -11.71
N GLU A 212 -8.49 8.06 -12.73
CA GLU A 212 -8.71 8.69 -14.02
C GLU A 212 -10.04 9.45 -14.00
N ILE A 213 -10.04 10.69 -14.47
CA ILE A 213 -11.21 11.57 -14.58
C ILE A 213 -11.37 11.99 -16.05
N GLY A 214 -12.62 11.91 -16.51
CA GLY A 214 -13.04 12.27 -17.88
C GLY A 214 -13.26 11.08 -18.78
#